data_AF-A0A518H3A6-F1
#
_entry.id   AF-A0A518H3A6-F1
#
_cell.length_a   1.000
_cell.length_b   1.000
_cell.length_c   1.000
_cell.angle_alpha   90.00
_cell.angle_beta   90.00
_cell.angle_gamma   90.00
#
_symmetry.space_group_name_H-M   'P 1'
#
loop_
_entity.id
_entity.type
_entity.pdbx_description
1 polymer ?
#
loop_
_entity_poly.entity_id
_entity_poly.type
_entity_poly.pdbx_seq_one_letter_code
_entity_poly.pdbx_strand_id
1 'polypeptide(L)' 'METLAMSDAAYQQLVEVAGTIARHLDYPGKPDAIRVCREDIRERCLRGVLSPEQGDRLTAMLSGGDRLMD' A
#
# COMPACT_ATOMS: atom_id res chain seq x y z
N MET A 1 -13.34 -21.21 3.54
CA MET A 1 -12.16 -20.50 4.08
C MET A 1 -12.68 -19.13 4.47
N GLU A 2 -12.86 -18.86 5.77
CA GLU A 2 -13.30 -17.55 6.23
C GLU A 2 -12.14 -16.57 6.01
N THR A 3 -12.24 -15.73 4.99
CA THR A 3 -11.33 -14.60 4.86
C THR A 3 -11.69 -13.61 5.96
N LEU A 4 -10.83 -13.51 6.98
CA LEU A 4 -10.96 -12.46 7.98
C LEU A 4 -10.65 -11.11 7.31
N ALA A 5 -11.68 -10.29 7.15
CA ALA A 5 -11.53 -8.91 6.72
C ALA A 5 -10.59 -8.18 7.69
N MET A 6 -9.69 -7.35 7.16
CA MET A 6 -8.74 -6.62 7.96
C MET A 6 -9.45 -5.60 8.86
N SER A 7 -9.01 -5.52 10.12
CA SER A 7 -9.50 -4.50 11.05
C SER A 7 -9.00 -3.12 10.65
N ASP A 8 -9.76 -2.08 11.02
CA ASP A 8 -9.37 -0.69 10.76
C ASP A 8 -8.01 -0.34 11.38
N ALA A 9 -7.75 -0.77 12.61
CA ALA A 9 -6.45 -0.54 13.27
C ALA A 9 -5.27 -1.18 12.50
N ALA A 10 -5.43 -2.40 12.00
CA ALA A 10 -4.39 -3.05 11.19
C ALA A 10 -4.21 -2.35 9.83
N TYR A 11 -5.30 -1.86 9.24
CA TYR A 11 -5.24 -1.06 8.03
C TYR A 11 -4.52 0.29 8.26
N GLN A 12 -4.78 0.99 9.37
CA GLN A 12 -4.08 2.24 9.69
C GLN A 12 -2.57 2.03 9.85
N GLN A 13 -2.15 0.90 10.43
CA GLN A 13 -0.72 0.56 10.49
C GLN A 13 -0.11 0.40 9.10
N LEU A 14 -0.82 -0.23 8.15
CA LEU A 14 -0.36 -0.31 6.76
C LEU A 14 -0.26 1.07 6.10
N VAL A 15 -1.22 1.96 6.37
CA VAL A 15 -1.21 3.34 5.88
C VAL A 15 0.02 4.09 6.40
N GLU A 16 0.34 3.98 7.69
CA GLU A 16 1.51 4.63 8.30
C GLU A 16 2.83 4.12 7.69
N VAL A 17 2.95 2.80 7.50
CA VAL A 17 4.13 2.18 6.89
C VAL A 17 4.28 2.60 5.43
N ALA A 18 3.19 2.53 4.63
CA ALA A 18 3.20 2.97 3.24
C ALA A 18 3.58 4.44 3.11
N GLY A 19 3.07 5.30 4.01
CA GLY A 19 3.41 6.72 4.07
C GLY A 19 4.87 6.97 4.47
N THR A 20 5.46 6.10 5.29
CA THR A 20 6.90 6.16 5.63
C THR A 20 7.77 5.80 4.43
N ILE A 21 7.44 4.73 3.72
CA ILE A 21 8.15 4.30 2.51
C ILE A 21 8.07 5.38 1.42
N ALA A 22 6.88 5.94 1.20
CA ALA A 22 6.66 6.97 0.18
C ALA A 22 7.52 8.23 0.42
N ARG A 23 7.52 8.75 1.66
CA ARG A 23 8.23 9.97 2.06
C ARG A 23 9.73 9.80 2.22
N HIS A 24 10.24 8.57 2.31
CA HIS A 24 11.66 8.36 2.48
C HIS A 24 12.43 8.88 1.25
N LEU A 25 13.57 9.54 1.47
CA LEU A 25 14.49 9.96 0.39
C LEU A 25 14.80 8.78 -0.52
N ASP A 26 14.91 9.02 -1.83
CA ASP A 26 15.26 7.99 -2.80
C ASP A 26 16.56 7.30 -2.41
N TYR A 27 16.46 6.00 -2.18
CA TYR A 27 17.59 5.14 -1.87
C TYR A 27 17.68 4.01 -2.91
N PRO A 28 18.89 3.50 -3.20
CA PRO A 28 19.05 2.32 -4.04
C PRO A 28 18.24 1.14 -3.48
N GLY A 29 17.18 0.73 -4.19
CA GLY A 29 16.26 -0.34 -3.79
C GLY A 29 14.84 0.10 -3.44
N LYS A 30 14.57 1.41 -3.32
CA LYS A 30 13.20 1.91 -3.10
C LYS A 30 12.21 1.50 -4.20
N PRO A 31 12.55 1.51 -5.51
CA PRO A 31 11.63 1.04 -6.55
C PRO A 31 11.24 -0.43 -6.39
N ASP A 32 12.19 -1.29 -6.01
CA ASP A 32 11.92 -2.71 -5.77
C ASP A 32 11.05 -2.91 -4.52
N ALA A 33 11.32 -2.16 -3.45
CA ALA A 33 10.48 -2.19 -2.26
C ALA A 33 9.04 -1.77 -2.57
N ILE A 34 8.85 -0.68 -3.34
CA ILE A 34 7.52 -0.23 -3.80
C ILE A 34 6.84 -1.32 -4.65
N ARG A 35 7.57 -1.97 -5.57
CA ARG A 35 7.03 -3.04 -6.40
C ARG A 35 6.54 -4.21 -5.55
N VAL A 36 7.36 -4.68 -4.60
CA VAL A 36 7.00 -5.77 -3.67
C VAL A 36 5.78 -5.40 -2.82
N CYS A 37 5.72 -4.16 -2.30
CA CYS A 37 4.55 -3.70 -1.55
C CYS A 37 3.27 -3.70 -2.39
N ARG A 38 3.35 -3.29 -3.67
CA ARG A 38 2.20 -3.31 -4.59
C ARG A 38 1.73 -4.73 -4.93
N GLU A 39 2.66 -5.67 -5.06
CA GLU A 39 2.34 -7.09 -5.25
C GLU A 39 1.60 -7.65 -4.02
N ASP A 40 2.09 -7.39 -2.80
CA ASP A 40 1.43 -7.81 -1.55
C ASP A 40 0.03 -7.19 -1.40
N ILE A 41 -0.14 -5.90 -1.69
CA ILE A 41 -1.46 -5.24 -1.68
C ILE A 41 -2.43 -5.95 -2.64
N ARG A 42 -1.98 -6.23 -3.88
CA ARG A 42 -2.79 -6.91 -4.88
C ARG A 42 -3.22 -8.30 -4.39
N GLU A 43 -2.30 -9.07 -3.83
CA GLU A 43 -2.61 -10.40 -3.28
C GLU A 43 -3.63 -10.34 -2.16
N ARG A 44 -3.50 -9.37 -1.25
CA ARG A 44 -4.45 -9.16 -0.14
C ARG A 44 -5.84 -8.75 -0.63
N CYS A 45 -5.94 -7.94 -1.70
CA CYS A 45 -7.22 -7.63 -2.34
C CYS A 45 -7.83 -8.88 -3.00
N LEU A 46 -7.04 -9.68 -3.73
CA LEU A 46 -7.51 -10.93 -4.36
C LEU A 46 -8.03 -11.94 -3.33
N ARG A 47 -7.44 -11.95 -2.14
CA ARG A 47 -7.86 -12.81 -1.03
C ARG A 47 -9.07 -12.25 -0.27
N GLY A 48 -9.46 -11.00 -0.50
CA GLY A 48 -10.53 -10.31 0.23
C GLY A 48 -10.13 -9.78 1.61
N VAL A 49 -8.83 -9.74 1.92
CA VAL A 49 -8.30 -9.20 3.18
C VAL A 49 -8.35 -7.67 3.18
N LEU A 50 -8.02 -7.07 2.03
CA LEU A 50 -8.20 -5.64 1.74
C LEU A 50 -9.44 -5.44 0.87
N SER A 51 -10.23 -4.39 1.13
CA SER A 51 -11.18 -3.93 0.13
C SER A 51 -10.46 -3.35 -1.09
N PRO A 52 -11.11 -3.28 -2.26
CA PRO A 52 -10.56 -2.59 -3.41
C PRO A 52 -10.16 -1.13 -3.10
N GLU A 53 -11.01 -0.37 -2.38
CA GLU A 53 -10.69 1.03 -2.07
C GLU A 53 -9.48 1.17 -1.14
N GLN A 54 -9.33 0.25 -0.18
CA GLN A 54 -8.17 0.21 0.71
C GLN A 54 -6.88 -0.10 -0.08
N GLY A 55 -6.93 -1.05 -1.01
CA GLY A 55 -5.80 -1.39 -1.87
C GLY A 55 -5.38 -0.25 -2.81
N ASP A 56 -6.36 0.42 -3.42
CA ASP A 56 -6.13 1.56 -4.30
C ASP A 56 -5.47 2.72 -3.55
N ARG A 57 -5.95 3.02 -2.34
CA ARG A 57 -5.37 4.07 -1.49
C ARG A 57 -3.91 3.78 -1.13
N LEU A 58 -3.59 2.57 -0.69
CA LEU A 58 -2.21 2.18 -0.35
C LEU A 58 -1.30 2.26 -1.60
N THR A 59 -1.80 1.81 -2.75
CA THR A 59 -1.05 1.85 -4.02
C THR A 59 -0.76 3.30 -4.46
N ALA A 60 -1.75 4.19 -4.32
CA ALA A 60 -1.59 5.61 -4.64
C ALA A 60 -0.53 6.27 -3.73
N MET A 61 -0.54 5.96 -2.43
CA MET A 61 0.45 6.47 -1.48
C MET A 61 1.87 6.06 -1.87
N LEU A 62 2.08 4.78 -2.18
CA LEU A 62 3.39 4.23 -2.56
C LEU A 62 3.91 4.76 -3.90
N SER A 63 3.03 5.23 -4.77
CA SER A 63 3.39 5.79 -6.08
C SER A 63 3.84 7.27 -5.98
N GLY A 64 3.87 7.84 -4.78
CA GLY A 64 4.24 9.24 -4.54
C GLY A 64 3.08 10.16 -4.86
N GLY A 65 2.09 10.24 -3.96
CA GLY A 65 1.08 11.29 -4.01
C GLY A 65 1.74 12.63 -4.31
N ASP A 66 1.32 13.24 -5.43
CA ASP A 66 1.92 14.36 -6.19
C ASP A 66 2.94 14.02 -7.30
N ARG A 67 2.36 13.64 -8.45
CA ARG A 67 2.69 14.23 -9.76
C ARG A 67 1.45 14.33 -10.67
N LEU A 68 0.33 14.81 -10.12
CA LEU A 68 -0.93 15.09 -10.86
C LEU A 68 -1.38 16.57 -10.76
N MET A 69 -0.43 17.49 -10.55
CA MET A 69 -0.60 18.93 -10.75
C MET A 69 0.69 19.48 -11.37
N ASP A 70 0.81 19.35 -12.69
CA ASP A 70 1.55 20.26 -13.58
C ASP A 70 0.78 20.30 -14.92
#